data_AF-A0A2M7PPB7-F1
#
_entry.id   AF-A0A2M7PPB7-F1
#
_cell.length_a   1.000
_cell.length_b   1.000
_cell.length_c   1.000
_cell.angle_alpha   90.00
_cell.angle_beta   90.00
_cell.angle_gamma   90.00
#
_symmetry.space_group_name_H-M   'P 1'
#
loop_
_entity.id
_entity.type
_entity.pdbx_description
1 polymer ?
#
loop_
_entity_poly.entity_id
_entity_poly.type
_entity_poly.pdbx_seq_one_letter_code
_entity_poly.pdbx_strand_id
1 'polypeptide(L)'
;MEEKKDLKVINDGQAVTLRDVMKKNYGDDTMKELEAFVPAGQPSKMLYIASVVEDVLGRDKTGKLRSAKDLIRVMMYAKSTGLDPVKRQFYAVYRKDWKTQKEEMALQTGIDGLRAIAEKTGLYAGSDDPVYDGEDIEKIDFKDKQSGKVYKTITVGHPIKAIVT
;
A
#
# COMPACT_ATOMS: atom_id res chain seq x y z
N MET A 1 23.59 28.96 3.87
CA MET A 1 23.12 28.17 5.03
C MET A 1 21.80 28.78 5.47
N GLU A 2 20.69 28.35 4.88
CA GLU A 2 19.39 28.75 5.43
C GLU A 2 19.09 27.86 6.63
N GLU A 3 19.12 28.48 7.79
CA GLU A 3 18.66 27.93 9.05
C GLU A 3 17.18 27.55 8.86
N LYS A 4 16.92 26.27 8.61
CA LYS A 4 15.56 25.76 8.39
C LYS A 4 14.75 26.01 9.65
N LYS A 5 13.93 27.06 9.60
CA LYS A 5 13.00 27.48 10.65
C LYS A 5 12.19 26.26 11.09
N ASP A 6 12.42 25.79 12.31
CA ASP A 6 11.75 24.61 12.83
C ASP A 6 10.24 24.84 12.82
N LEU A 7 9.52 23.94 12.17
CA LEU A 7 8.07 24.04 12.03
C LEU A 7 7.44 23.97 13.42
N LYS A 8 6.66 24.98 13.78
CA LYS A 8 5.90 25.01 15.03
C LYS A 8 4.56 24.32 14.81
N VAL A 9 4.25 23.38 15.68
CA VAL A 9 2.97 22.67 15.75
C VAL A 9 2.32 22.96 17.09
N ILE A 10 0.99 22.99 17.10
CA ILE A 10 0.23 23.15 18.34
C ILE A 10 0.09 21.78 18.98
N ASN A 11 0.62 21.63 20.19
CA ASN A 11 0.45 20.44 21.03
C ASN A 11 -0.11 20.88 22.38
N ASP A 12 -1.24 20.32 22.80
CA ASP A 12 -1.93 20.66 24.05
C ASP A 12 -2.15 22.18 24.27
N GLY A 13 -2.43 22.91 23.18
CA GLY A 13 -2.66 24.36 23.20
C GLY A 13 -1.39 25.22 23.25
N GLN A 14 -0.20 24.62 23.19
CA GLN A 14 1.08 25.33 23.16
C GLN A 14 1.79 25.15 21.81
N ALA A 15 2.42 26.22 21.32
CA ALA A 15 3.26 26.17 20.13
C ALA A 15 4.62 25.52 20.46
N VAL A 16 4.77 24.25 20.10
CA VAL A 16 6.00 23.47 20.29
C VAL A 16 6.65 23.20 18.93
N THR A 17 7.96 22.94 18.88
CA THR A 17 8.58 22.54 17.61
C THR A 17 8.25 21.08 17.31
N LEU A 18 8.14 20.76 16.01
CA LEU A 18 7.95 19.37 15.57
C LEU A 18 9.08 18.45 16.07
N ARG A 19 10.31 18.98 16.16
CA ARG A 19 11.46 18.26 16.72
C ARG A 19 11.23 17.86 18.17
N ASP A 20 10.78 18.80 19.00
CA ASP A 20 10.56 18.55 20.43
C ASP A 20 9.47 17.50 20.65
N VAL A 21 8.39 17.56 19.86
CA VAL A 21 7.32 16.57 19.89
C VAL A 21 7.85 15.18 19.55
N MET A 22 8.63 15.06 18.46
CA MET A 22 9.16 13.76 18.03
C MET A 22 10.16 13.20 19.03
N LYS A 23 11.10 14.02 19.53
CA LYS A 23 12.08 13.60 20.55
C LYS A 23 11.40 13.16 21.84
N LYS A 24 10.35 13.85 22.29
CA LYS A 24 9.58 13.47 23.49
C LYS A 24 8.91 12.10 23.35
N ASN A 25 8.46 11.74 22.16
CA ASN A 25 7.74 10.48 21.93
C ASN A 25 8.65 9.29 21.60
N TYR A 26 9.76 9.53 20.89
CA TYR A 26 10.61 8.47 20.33
C TYR A 26 12.03 8.42 20.90
N GLY A 27 12.46 9.45 21.65
CA GLY A 27 13.82 9.57 22.19
C GLY A 27 14.81 10.16 21.17
N ASP A 28 15.87 10.82 21.67
CA ASP A 28 16.81 11.54 20.80
C ASP A 28 17.68 10.59 19.97
N ASP A 29 18.16 9.50 20.57
CA ASP A 29 19.00 8.51 19.88
C ASP A 29 18.26 7.84 18.72
N THR A 30 17.01 7.43 18.96
CA THR A 30 16.15 6.87 17.91
C THR A 30 15.97 7.84 16.75
N MET A 31 15.71 9.12 17.04
CA MET A 31 15.51 10.13 16.00
C MET A 31 16.78 10.31 15.15
N LYS A 32 17.95 10.29 15.78
CA LYS A 32 19.23 10.35 15.08
C LYS A 32 19.46 9.15 14.17
N GLU A 33 19.08 7.95 14.60
CA GLU A 33 19.12 6.74 13.76
C GLU A 33 18.14 6.85 12.57
N LEU A 34 16.92 7.30 12.82
CA LEU A 34 15.87 7.45 11.80
C LEU A 34 16.28 8.43 10.69
N GLU A 35 17.04 9.47 11.02
CA GLU A 35 17.58 10.42 10.05
C GLU A 35 18.54 9.79 9.03
N ALA A 36 19.11 8.62 9.32
CA ALA A 36 19.96 7.85 8.40
C ALA A 36 19.17 6.94 7.43
N PHE A 37 17.86 6.79 7.66
CA PHE A 37 16.94 6.06 6.78
C PHE A 37 16.16 6.98 5.84
N VAL A 38 16.19 8.29 6.07
CA VAL A 38 15.51 9.26 5.19
C VAL A 38 16.22 9.32 3.83
N PRO A 39 15.48 9.17 2.70
CA PRO A 39 16.03 9.32 1.37
C PRO A 39 16.66 10.71 1.12
N ALA A 40 17.73 10.76 0.33
CA ALA A 40 18.30 12.02 -0.13
C ALA A 40 17.29 12.76 -1.03
N GLY A 41 17.28 14.10 -0.97
CA GLY A 41 16.38 14.94 -1.76
C GLY A 41 15.06 15.30 -1.07
N GLN A 42 14.79 14.78 0.13
CA GLN A 42 13.62 15.21 0.91
C GLN A 42 13.80 16.65 1.42
N PRO A 43 12.72 17.47 1.43
CA PRO A 43 12.80 18.88 1.81
C PRO A 43 13.21 19.06 3.27
N SER A 44 12.82 18.16 4.16
CA SER A 44 13.29 18.10 5.54
C SER A 44 13.22 16.67 6.05
N LYS A 45 14.29 16.19 6.68
CA LYS A 45 14.32 14.85 7.29
C LYS A 45 13.26 14.69 8.38
N MET A 46 13.11 15.72 9.22
CA MET A 46 12.13 15.72 10.30
C MET A 46 10.70 15.71 9.76
N LEU A 47 10.42 16.49 8.71
CA LEU A 47 9.09 16.52 8.10
C LEU A 47 8.74 15.18 7.46
N TYR A 48 9.71 14.55 6.80
CA TYR A 48 9.54 13.21 6.26
C TYR A 48 9.21 12.20 7.36
N ILE A 49 10.00 12.15 8.44
CA ILE A 49 9.74 11.23 9.56
C ILE A 49 8.36 11.52 10.18
N ALA A 50 8.01 12.79 10.37
CA ALA A 50 6.69 13.16 10.90
C ALA A 50 5.54 12.73 9.98
N SER A 51 5.68 12.87 8.66
CA SER A 51 4.67 12.39 7.70
C SER A 51 4.54 10.86 7.75
N VAL A 52 5.63 10.12 7.96
CA VAL A 52 5.57 8.67 8.16
C VAL A 52 4.84 8.33 9.47
N VAL A 53 5.10 9.07 10.54
CA VAL A 53 4.42 8.85 11.82
C VAL A 53 2.92 9.13 11.72
N GLU A 54 2.52 10.28 11.17
CA GLU A 54 1.12 10.69 11.15
C GLU A 54 0.32 10.04 10.01
N ASP A 55 0.86 10.00 8.78
CA ASP A 55 0.09 9.56 7.60
C ASP A 55 0.22 8.06 7.31
N VAL A 56 1.35 7.44 7.68
CA VAL A 56 1.63 6.03 7.34
C VAL A 56 1.33 5.11 8.51
N LEU A 57 1.86 5.42 9.70
CA LEU A 57 1.57 4.64 10.92
C LEU A 57 0.24 5.03 11.55
N GLY A 58 -0.10 6.32 11.49
CA GLY A 58 -1.27 6.88 12.13
C GLY A 58 -1.25 6.74 13.64
N ARG A 59 -2.44 6.78 14.21
CA ARG A 59 -2.66 6.66 15.66
C ARG A 59 -3.28 5.31 15.99
N ASP A 60 -3.11 4.91 17.24
CA ASP A 60 -3.87 3.79 17.79
C ASP A 60 -5.31 4.19 18.12
N LYS A 61 -6.10 3.20 18.56
CA LYS A 61 -7.49 3.40 18.97
C LYS A 61 -7.65 4.38 20.13
N THR A 62 -6.59 4.63 20.90
CA THR A 62 -6.57 5.56 22.02
C THR A 62 -6.10 6.96 21.61
N GLY A 63 -5.77 7.16 20.34
CA GLY A 63 -5.25 8.42 19.81
C GLY A 63 -3.75 8.64 20.04
N LYS A 64 -3.04 7.63 20.56
CA LYS A 64 -1.60 7.68 20.82
C LYS A 64 -0.82 7.32 19.55
N LEU A 65 0.37 7.90 19.42
CA LEU A 65 1.32 7.54 18.38
C LEU A 65 1.75 6.07 18.48
N ARG A 66 1.99 5.44 17.33
CA ARG A 66 2.51 4.08 17.23
C ARG A 66 3.93 3.97 17.78
N SER A 67 4.33 2.75 18.11
CA SER A 67 5.58 2.47 18.80
C SER A 67 6.81 2.85 17.97
N ALA A 68 7.92 3.20 18.63
CA ALA A 68 9.21 3.45 17.97
C ALA A 68 9.67 2.25 17.12
N LYS A 69 9.38 1.03 17.59
CA LYS A 69 9.69 -0.22 16.88
C LYS A 69 9.01 -0.28 15.51
N ASP A 70 7.75 0.13 15.42
CA ASP A 70 7.01 0.11 14.16
C ASP A 70 7.56 1.15 13.18
N LEU A 71 7.89 2.34 13.69
CA LEU A 71 8.53 3.40 12.90
C LEU A 71 9.88 2.96 12.33
N ILE A 72 10.73 2.36 13.15
CA ILE A 72 12.01 1.80 12.69
C ILE A 72 11.76 0.74 11.61
N ARG A 73 10.79 -0.16 11.81
CA ARG A 73 10.48 -1.23 10.84
C ARG A 73 10.03 -0.68 9.50
N VAL A 74 9.17 0.36 9.48
CA VAL A 74 8.77 1.05 8.24
C VAL A 74 9.96 1.70 7.55
N MET A 75 10.81 2.40 8.28
CA MET A 75 11.96 3.12 7.74
C MET A 75 13.04 2.17 7.21
N MET A 76 13.29 1.04 7.90
CA MET A 76 14.16 -0.03 7.42
C MET A 76 13.62 -0.66 6.13
N TYR A 77 12.31 -0.92 6.07
CA TYR A 77 11.68 -1.49 4.88
C TYR A 77 11.78 -0.55 3.68
N ALA A 78 11.48 0.74 3.87
CA ALA A 78 11.63 1.78 2.86
C ALA A 78 13.07 1.83 2.32
N LYS A 79 14.07 1.81 3.21
CA LYS A 79 15.49 1.80 2.81
C LYS A 79 15.89 0.54 2.05
N SER A 80 15.43 -0.63 2.49
CA SER A 80 15.80 -1.92 1.88
C SER A 80 15.19 -2.13 0.48
N THR A 81 13.97 -1.65 0.27
CA THR A 81 13.23 -1.80 -1.00
C THR A 81 13.40 -0.60 -1.93
N GLY A 82 13.88 0.53 -1.39
CA GLY A 82 13.89 1.81 -2.08
C GLY A 82 12.49 2.35 -2.38
N LEU A 83 11.47 1.89 -1.66
CA LEU A 83 10.10 2.39 -1.74
C LEU A 83 9.87 3.52 -0.75
N ASP A 84 8.93 4.40 -1.11
CA ASP A 84 8.54 5.55 -0.33
C ASP A 84 7.14 5.35 0.29
N PRO A 85 7.03 5.28 1.62
CA PRO A 85 5.74 5.14 2.30
C PRO A 85 4.84 6.37 2.14
N VAL A 86 5.42 7.57 2.02
CA VAL A 86 4.66 8.82 1.84
C VAL A 86 4.00 8.87 0.47
N LYS A 87 4.62 8.25 -0.54
CA LYS A 87 4.06 8.07 -1.89
C LYS A 87 3.06 6.90 -1.99
N ARG A 88 2.66 6.30 -0.86
CA ARG A 88 1.72 5.18 -0.81
C ARG A 88 2.17 3.94 -1.59
N GLN A 89 3.48 3.74 -1.73
CA GLN A 89 4.03 2.56 -2.41
C GLN A 89 3.94 1.28 -1.56
N PHE A 90 3.82 1.44 -0.24
CA PHE A 90 3.49 0.38 0.70
C PHE A 90 2.77 0.95 1.92
N TYR A 91 2.11 0.09 2.68
CA TYR A 91 1.24 0.46 3.79
C TYR A 91 1.60 -0.30 5.06
N ALA A 92 1.45 0.36 6.22
CA ALA A 92 1.49 -0.26 7.53
C ALA A 92 0.07 -0.65 7.96
N VAL A 93 -0.29 -1.93 7.81
CA VAL A 93 -1.62 -2.43 8.11
C VAL A 93 -1.62 -3.08 9.49
N TYR A 94 -2.36 -2.48 10.43
CA TYR A 94 -2.55 -3.02 11.76
C TYR A 94 -3.75 -3.98 11.80
N ARG A 95 -3.54 -5.20 12.29
CA ARG A 95 -4.61 -6.20 12.49
C ARG A 95 -4.59 -6.69 13.92
N LYS A 96 -5.77 -6.82 14.52
CA LYS A 96 -5.88 -7.40 15.86
C LYS A 96 -5.73 -8.92 15.75
N ASP A 97 -4.73 -9.48 16.40
CA ASP A 97 -4.61 -10.92 16.57
C ASP A 97 -5.51 -11.35 17.74
N TRP A 98 -6.35 -12.35 17.50
CA TRP A 98 -7.27 -12.90 18.49
C TRP A 98 -6.56 -13.71 19.57
N LYS A 99 -5.37 -14.27 19.28
CA LYS A 99 -4.58 -15.04 20.25
C LYS A 99 -3.87 -14.14 21.23
N THR A 100 -3.15 -13.14 20.73
CA THR A 100 -2.36 -12.23 21.56
C THR A 100 -3.16 -11.03 22.06
N GLN A 101 -4.37 -10.81 21.51
CA GLN A 101 -5.24 -9.65 21.76
C GLN A 101 -4.56 -8.30 21.49
N LYS A 102 -3.46 -8.30 20.73
CA LYS A 102 -2.67 -7.12 20.39
C LYS A 102 -2.88 -6.75 18.93
N GLU A 103 -2.66 -5.48 18.62
CA GLU A 103 -2.57 -5.02 17.24
C GLU A 103 -1.16 -5.29 16.72
N GLU A 104 -1.06 -6.12 15.69
CA GLU A 104 0.20 -6.42 15.02
C GLU A 104 0.27 -5.68 13.69
N MET A 105 1.40 -5.04 13.43
CA MET A 105 1.67 -4.36 12.17
C MET A 105 2.19 -5.36 11.13
N ALA A 106 1.54 -5.38 9.97
CA ALA A 106 2.01 -6.02 8.76
C ALA A 106 2.31 -4.98 7.68
N LEU A 107 3.48 -5.07 7.06
CA LEU A 107 3.82 -4.25 5.90
C LEU A 107 3.26 -4.91 4.65
N GLN A 108 2.54 -4.15 3.84
CA GLN A 108 1.94 -4.63 2.59
C GLN A 108 2.34 -3.69 1.46
N THR A 109 3.00 -4.24 0.44
CA THR A 109 3.42 -3.49 -0.73
C THR A 109 2.21 -3.23 -1.63
N GLY A 110 2.01 -1.96 -2.01
CA GLY A 110 0.98 -1.58 -2.97
C GLY A 110 1.40 -1.91 -4.40
N ILE A 111 0.45 -1.89 -5.32
CA ILE A 111 0.73 -2.16 -6.73
C ILE A 111 1.72 -1.16 -7.32
N ASP A 112 1.63 0.11 -6.94
CA ASP A 112 2.57 1.15 -7.41
C ASP A 112 3.99 0.93 -6.88
N GLY A 113 4.14 0.34 -5.69
CA GLY A 113 5.44 -0.07 -5.17
C GLY A 113 6.03 -1.23 -5.97
N LEU A 114 5.23 -2.24 -6.29
CA LEU A 114 5.66 -3.36 -7.13
C LEU A 114 6.09 -2.88 -8.53
N ARG A 115 5.32 -1.95 -9.13
CA ARG A 115 5.68 -1.31 -10.41
C ARG A 115 7.00 -0.55 -10.32
N ALA A 116 7.19 0.27 -9.28
CA ALA A 116 8.43 1.02 -9.08
C ALA A 116 9.64 0.10 -8.89
N ILE A 117 9.48 -1.07 -8.24
CA ILE A 117 10.55 -2.07 -8.14
C ILE A 117 10.82 -2.69 -9.52
N ALA A 118 9.78 -3.10 -10.25
CA ALA A 118 9.92 -3.72 -11.56
C ALA A 118 10.56 -2.76 -12.58
N GLU A 119 10.22 -1.47 -12.54
CA GLU A 119 10.82 -0.45 -13.40
C GLU A 119 12.31 -0.26 -13.08
N LYS A 120 12.67 -0.25 -11.80
CA LYS A 120 14.07 -0.19 -11.36
C LYS A 120 14.89 -1.41 -11.78
N THR A 121 14.28 -2.59 -11.85
CA THR A 121 14.95 -3.82 -12.31
C THR A 121 14.91 -4.01 -13.83
N GLY A 122 14.18 -3.15 -14.56
CA GLY A 122 13.94 -3.31 -15.99
C GLY A 122 13.02 -4.48 -16.35
N LEU A 123 12.34 -5.08 -15.36
CA LEU A 123 11.44 -6.23 -15.54
C LEU A 123 9.97 -5.82 -15.58
N TYR A 124 9.69 -4.52 -15.72
CA TYR A 124 8.32 -4.05 -15.84
C TYR A 124 7.76 -4.40 -17.20
N ALA A 125 6.86 -5.39 -17.23
CA ALA A 125 6.24 -5.92 -18.45
C ALA A 125 5.16 -5.02 -19.07
N GLY A 126 5.03 -3.77 -18.62
CA GLY A 126 3.99 -2.84 -19.05
C GLY A 126 2.68 -2.97 -18.28
N SER A 127 1.69 -2.16 -18.68
CA SER A 127 0.29 -2.24 -18.22
C SER A 127 -0.64 -2.21 -19.43
N ASP A 128 -0.29 -2.99 -20.46
CA ASP A 128 -1.12 -3.07 -21.64
C ASP A 128 -2.49 -3.64 -21.27
N ASP A 129 -3.53 -3.12 -21.91
CA ASP A 129 -4.89 -3.60 -21.69
C ASP A 129 -4.98 -5.08 -22.09
N PRO A 130 -5.77 -5.90 -21.35
CA PRO A 130 -6.00 -7.27 -21.74
C PRO A 130 -6.68 -7.30 -23.11
N VAL A 131 -5.98 -7.82 -24.11
CA VAL A 131 -6.57 -8.11 -25.41
C VAL A 131 -7.42 -9.36 -25.23
N TYR A 132 -8.73 -9.24 -25.44
CA TYR A 132 -9.64 -10.38 -25.46
C TYR A 132 -9.86 -10.82 -26.91
N ASP A 133 -9.14 -11.85 -27.31
CA ASP A 133 -9.25 -12.53 -28.58
C ASP A 133 -10.46 -13.48 -28.56
N GLY A 134 -11.65 -12.87 -28.66
CA GLY A 134 -12.83 -13.43 -29.33
C GLY A 134 -13.54 -14.61 -28.67
N GLU A 135 -14.83 -14.43 -28.38
CA GLU A 135 -15.77 -15.53 -28.22
C GLU A 135 -15.88 -16.31 -29.54
N ASP A 136 -15.60 -17.62 -29.53
CA ASP A 136 -16.12 -18.51 -30.56
C ASP A 136 -17.64 -18.58 -30.38
N ILE A 137 -18.36 -17.79 -31.18
CA ILE A 137 -19.82 -17.77 -31.17
C ILE A 137 -20.31 -19.03 -31.89
N GLU A 138 -20.44 -20.15 -31.18
CA GLU A 138 -21.10 -21.33 -31.74
C GLU A 138 -22.61 -21.08 -31.82
N LYS A 139 -23.11 -20.91 -33.04
CA LYS A 139 -24.56 -20.94 -33.30
C LYS A 139 -25.05 -22.37 -33.24
N ILE A 140 -25.74 -22.72 -32.16
CA ILE A 140 -26.42 -24.01 -32.06
C ILE A 140 -27.91 -23.79 -32.35
N ASP A 141 -28.37 -24.30 -33.49
CA ASP A 141 -29.79 -24.29 -33.86
C ASP A 141 -30.51 -25.47 -33.19
N PHE A 142 -31.44 -25.19 -32.27
CA PHE A 142 -32.28 -26.23 -31.65
C PHE A 142 -33.67 -26.23 -32.30
N LYS A 143 -34.12 -27.40 -32.74
CA LYS A 143 -35.50 -27.64 -33.21
C LYS A 143 -36.32 -28.26 -32.08
N ASP A 144 -37.33 -27.55 -31.61
CA ASP A 144 -38.32 -28.11 -30.71
C ASP A 144 -39.25 -29.06 -31.50
N LYS A 145 -39.21 -30.36 -31.15
CA LYS A 145 -39.98 -31.42 -31.81
C LYS A 145 -41.48 -31.36 -31.50
N GLN A 146 -41.93 -30.61 -30.50
CA GLN A 146 -43.37 -30.51 -30.16
C GLN A 146 -44.03 -29.28 -30.79
N SER A 147 -43.35 -28.14 -30.89
CA SER A 147 -43.92 -26.89 -31.42
C SER A 147 -43.53 -26.57 -32.87
N GLY A 148 -42.57 -27.31 -33.44
CA GLY A 148 -42.05 -27.07 -34.80
C GLY A 148 -41.26 -25.77 -34.96
N LYS A 149 -41.06 -25.00 -33.88
CA LYS A 149 -40.34 -23.73 -33.88
C LYS A 149 -38.84 -23.96 -33.70
N VAL A 150 -38.04 -23.18 -34.44
CA VAL A 150 -36.58 -23.16 -34.33
C VAL A 150 -36.19 -22.03 -33.39
N TYR A 151 -35.40 -22.34 -32.37
CA TYR A 151 -34.86 -21.34 -31.45
C TYR A 151 -33.36 -21.21 -31.69
N LYS A 152 -32.87 -19.96 -31.71
CA LYS A 152 -31.43 -19.65 -31.74
C LYS A 152 -30.99 -19.30 -30.33
N THR A 153 -30.10 -20.11 -29.76
CA THR A 153 -29.43 -19.79 -28.51
C THR A 153 -28.00 -19.34 -28.82
N ILE A 154 -27.61 -18.18 -28.30
CA ILE A 154 -26.23 -17.69 -28.34
C ILE A 154 -25.59 -18.12 -27.03
N THR A 155 -24.70 -19.10 -27.08
CA THR A 155 -23.93 -19.52 -25.90
C THR A 155 -22.64 -18.73 -25.88
N VAL A 156 -22.42 -17.98 -24.80
CA VAL A 156 -21.19 -17.23 -24.57
C VAL A 156 -20.37 -18.01 -23.53
N GLY A 157 -19.23 -18.56 -23.95
CA GLY A 157 -18.27 -19.22 -23.05
C GLY A 157 -17.71 -20.56 -23.55
N HIS A 158 -16.56 -20.95 -22.99
CA HIS A 158 -15.84 -22.18 -23.32
C HIS A 158 -16.73 -23.43 -23.18
N PRO A 159 -16.83 -24.32 -24.19
CA PRO A 159 -17.73 -25.47 -24.13
C PRO A 159 -17.26 -26.46 -23.07
N ILE A 160 -18.04 -26.65 -22.00
CA ILE A 160 -17.90 -27.81 -21.13
C ILE A 160 -18.36 -29.02 -21.94
N LYS A 161 -17.40 -29.87 -22.37
CA LYS A 161 -17.70 -31.16 -23.01
C LYS A 161 -18.40 -32.07 -22.01
N ALA A 162 -19.72 -32.07 -21.99
CA ALA A 162 -20.51 -33.12 -21.34
C ALA A 162 -20.58 -34.33 -22.26
N ILE A 163 -19.90 -35.42 -21.89
CA ILE A 163 -20.15 -36.74 -22.49
C ILE A 163 -21.49 -37.21 -21.90
N VAL A 164 -22.53 -37.24 -22.74
CA VAL A 164 -23.79 -37.90 -22.39
C VAL A 164 -23.61 -39.38 -22.70
N THR A 165 -23.53 -40.20 -21.66
CA THR A 165 -23.61 -41.66 -21.74
C THR A 165 -25.05 -42.11 -21.82
#